data_AF-A0A1F3XZN9-F1
#
_entry.id   AF-A0A1F3XZN9-F1
#
_cell.length_a   1.000
_cell.length_b   1.000
_cell.length_c   1.000
_cell.angle_alpha   90.00
_cell.angle_beta   90.00
_cell.angle_gamma   90.00
#
_symmetry.space_group_name_H-M   'P 1'
#
loop_
_entity.id
_entity.type
_entity.pdbx_description
1 polymer ?
#
loop_
_entity_poly.entity_id
_entity_poly.type
_entity_poly.pdbx_seq_one_letter_code
_entity_poly.pdbx_strand_id
1 'polypeptide(L)'
;MTMASTLKIFLPLFVIFSLSAALAAAPLAAPTAVPAPAEPGLERIENTTLYFKGGPPEIKPLDTKLQELKFFAFLRTPDKKIWYALVSGRPCTDCIQEKHLYLIRSDRGKVTQLVYPGRILEPKTRQVVYDSRAFFGRCMPPADEEVYIVFQKERVDRRRSLQASVLVAMPGTDMIHEKLIERRLPNINHTLARVKRKQCWEIEGRNRLILAKPLDLNPRRGMADNDKDDDDENDEKKETQAQKDMPSQQE
;
A
#
# COMPACT_ATOMS: atom_id res chain seq x y z
N MET A 1 -27.46 -10.04 -44.69
CA MET A 1 -28.76 -10.55 -44.23
C MET A 1 -29.08 -9.91 -42.90
N THR A 2 -29.92 -8.87 -42.94
CA THR A 2 -30.36 -8.04 -41.83
C THR A 2 -31.68 -8.58 -41.31
N MET A 3 -31.75 -8.98 -40.04
CA MET A 3 -33.02 -9.24 -39.36
C MET A 3 -33.21 -8.23 -38.25
N ALA A 4 -34.17 -7.33 -38.46
CA ALA A 4 -34.70 -6.42 -37.47
C ALA A 4 -35.85 -7.13 -36.73
N SER A 5 -35.76 -7.23 -35.42
CA SER A 5 -36.81 -7.78 -34.56
C SER A 5 -37.36 -6.66 -33.69
N THR A 6 -38.55 -6.20 -34.04
CA THR A 6 -39.36 -5.18 -33.35
C THR A 6 -40.14 -5.83 -32.22
N LEU A 7 -39.75 -5.57 -30.97
CA LEU A 7 -40.48 -6.01 -29.79
C LEU A 7 -41.38 -4.85 -29.30
N LYS A 8 -42.70 -5.00 -29.49
CA LYS A 8 -43.73 -4.12 -28.92
C LYS A 8 -44.03 -4.59 -27.49
N ILE A 9 -43.80 -3.74 -26.49
CA ILE A 9 -44.18 -4.00 -25.10
C ILE A 9 -45.40 -3.15 -24.76
N PHE A 10 -46.49 -3.84 -24.43
CA PHE A 10 -47.76 -3.34 -23.92
C PHE A 10 -47.58 -2.88 -22.45
N LEU A 11 -47.98 -1.66 -22.12
CA LEU A 11 -48.04 -1.15 -20.75
C LEU A 11 -49.50 -1.13 -20.27
N PRO A 12 -49.86 -1.83 -19.17
CA PRO A 12 -51.19 -1.76 -18.62
C PRO A 12 -51.40 -0.48 -17.82
N LEU A 13 -52.54 0.15 -18.09
CA LEU A 13 -53.11 1.29 -17.38
C LEU A 13 -53.44 0.87 -15.94
N PHE A 14 -52.70 1.36 -14.95
CA PHE A 14 -53.01 1.16 -13.53
C PHE A 14 -53.94 2.28 -13.04
N VAL A 15 -55.15 1.87 -12.64
CA VAL A 15 -56.16 2.71 -12.00
C VAL A 15 -55.74 3.01 -10.56
N ILE A 16 -55.59 4.30 -10.24
CA ILE A 16 -55.24 4.77 -8.90
C ILE A 16 -56.54 4.98 -8.10
N PHE A 17 -56.84 4.06 -7.17
CA PHE A 17 -57.87 4.26 -6.15
C PHE A 17 -57.29 5.09 -5.00
N SER A 18 -57.80 6.31 -4.83
CA SER A 18 -57.48 7.21 -3.72
C SER A 18 -58.31 6.83 -2.49
N LEU A 19 -57.71 6.08 -1.56
CA LEU A 19 -58.29 5.79 -0.25
C LEU A 19 -57.66 6.75 0.80
N SER A 20 -58.38 7.79 1.18
CA SER A 20 -57.97 8.74 2.21
C SER A 20 -58.32 8.19 3.60
N ALA A 21 -57.38 7.48 4.22
CA ALA A 21 -57.45 7.13 5.63
C ALA A 21 -56.74 8.20 6.48
N ALA A 22 -57.52 8.95 7.26
CA ALA A 22 -56.99 9.90 8.25
C ALA A 22 -56.44 9.11 9.45
N LEU A 23 -55.14 8.83 9.43
CA LEU A 23 -54.42 8.18 10.53
C LEU A 23 -53.96 9.26 11.51
N ALA A 24 -54.44 9.21 12.75
CA ALA A 24 -53.97 10.06 13.83
C ALA A 24 -52.48 9.75 14.12
N ALA A 25 -51.61 10.71 13.79
CA ALA A 25 -50.17 10.60 13.95
C ALA A 25 -49.79 10.76 15.44
N ALA A 26 -49.47 9.65 16.11
CA ALA A 26 -48.74 9.68 17.36
C ALA A 26 -47.35 10.29 17.11
N PRO A 27 -46.83 11.17 17.99
CA PRO A 27 -45.49 11.72 17.85
C PRO A 27 -44.47 10.59 18.03
N LEU A 28 -43.95 10.08 16.91
CA LEU A 28 -42.80 9.18 16.88
C LEU A 28 -41.63 9.91 17.54
N ALA A 29 -41.23 9.44 18.72
CA ALA A 29 -40.02 9.89 19.38
C ALA A 29 -38.87 9.82 18.37
N ALA A 30 -38.24 10.97 18.10
CA ALA A 30 -37.14 11.05 17.17
C ALA A 30 -36.06 10.05 17.61
N PRO A 31 -35.58 9.15 16.72
CA PRO A 31 -34.52 8.24 17.08
C PRO A 31 -33.32 9.08 17.53
N THR A 32 -32.91 8.90 18.79
CA THR A 32 -31.68 9.49 19.31
C THR A 32 -30.55 8.98 18.43
N ALA A 33 -30.04 9.84 17.55
CA ALA A 33 -28.99 9.50 16.61
C ALA A 33 -27.75 9.10 17.42
N VAL A 34 -27.46 7.80 17.46
CA VAL A 34 -26.21 7.30 18.04
C VAL A 34 -25.08 7.96 17.25
N PRO A 35 -24.19 8.73 17.90
CA PRO A 35 -23.11 9.41 17.20
C PRO A 35 -22.29 8.38 16.44
N ALA A 36 -22.11 8.60 15.13
CA ALA A 36 -21.32 7.71 14.31
C ALA A 36 -19.92 7.57 14.94
N PRO A 37 -19.36 6.34 15.01
CA PRO A 37 -18.05 6.13 15.60
C PRO A 37 -17.04 7.06 14.94
N ALA A 38 -16.36 7.87 15.76
CA ALA A 38 -15.40 8.84 15.27
C ALA A 38 -14.29 8.12 14.49
N GLU A 39 -14.05 8.60 13.27
CA GLU A 39 -13.05 8.01 12.40
C GLU A 39 -11.65 8.20 13.01
N PRO A 40 -10.77 7.19 12.95
CA PRO A 40 -9.41 7.33 13.46
C PRO A 40 -8.68 8.41 12.65
N GLY A 41 -8.21 9.44 13.35
CA GLY A 41 -7.39 10.51 12.79
C GLY A 41 -5.92 10.26 13.10
N LEU A 42 -5.04 10.73 12.22
CA LEU A 42 -3.63 10.87 12.58
C LEU A 42 -3.50 12.10 13.50
N GLU A 43 -2.87 11.93 14.67
CA GLU A 43 -2.62 13.04 15.58
C GLU A 43 -1.28 13.70 15.28
N ARG A 44 -0.21 12.90 15.31
CA ARG A 44 1.17 13.35 15.09
C ARG A 44 2.06 12.18 14.67
N ILE A 45 3.21 12.52 14.10
CA ILE A 45 4.27 11.58 13.74
C ILE A 45 5.51 11.99 14.53
N GLU A 46 6.06 11.09 15.34
CA GLU A 46 7.34 11.32 16.03
C GLU A 46 8.33 10.23 15.61
N ASN A 47 9.40 10.63 14.91
CA ASN A 47 10.43 9.71 14.41
C ASN A 47 9.85 8.57 13.56
N THR A 48 9.78 7.36 14.13
CA THR A 48 9.30 6.13 13.50
C THR A 48 7.90 5.72 13.97
N THR A 49 7.30 6.47 14.89
CA THR A 49 6.04 6.12 15.55
C THR A 49 4.89 7.02 15.09
N LEU A 50 3.77 6.39 14.75
CA LEU A 50 2.52 7.05 14.41
C LEU A 50 1.63 7.11 15.65
N TYR A 51 1.14 8.31 15.98
CA TYR A 51 0.15 8.53 17.04
C TYR A 51 -1.21 8.87 16.43
N PHE A 52 -2.26 8.32 17.01
CA PHE A 52 -3.60 8.36 16.45
C PHE A 52 -4.57 9.01 17.45
N LYS A 53 -5.46 9.84 16.93
CA LYS A 53 -6.53 10.48 17.70
C LYS A 53 -7.87 9.83 17.37
N GLY A 54 -8.60 9.43 18.41
CA GLY A 54 -9.94 8.87 18.28
C GLY A 54 -9.96 7.44 17.73
N GLY A 55 -11.16 6.85 17.69
CA GLY A 55 -11.37 5.46 17.31
C GLY A 55 -11.42 4.51 18.51
N PRO A 56 -12.53 3.79 18.72
CA PRO A 56 -12.59 2.67 19.65
C PRO A 56 -12.22 1.33 18.96
N PRO A 57 -11.45 0.44 19.61
CA PRO A 57 -10.74 0.63 20.88
C PRO A 57 -9.54 1.59 20.72
N GLU A 58 -9.10 2.17 21.85
CA GLU A 58 -7.97 3.10 21.93
C GLU A 58 -6.78 2.59 21.11
N ILE A 59 -6.48 3.33 20.06
CA ILE A 59 -5.49 2.90 19.08
C ILE A 59 -4.10 3.08 19.70
N LYS A 60 -3.39 1.96 19.89
CA LYS A 60 -2.01 1.99 20.34
C LYS A 60 -1.13 2.71 19.31
N PRO A 61 -0.14 3.50 19.76
CA PRO A 61 0.89 4.04 18.87
C PRO A 61 1.53 2.92 18.06
N LEU A 62 1.75 3.17 16.77
CA LEU A 62 2.28 2.18 15.84
C LEU A 62 3.73 2.52 15.52
N ASP A 63 4.67 1.77 16.10
CA ASP A 63 6.08 1.86 15.76
C ASP A 63 6.34 1.13 14.43
N THR A 64 6.75 1.89 13.43
CA THR A 64 6.98 1.39 12.07
C THR A 64 8.43 1.02 11.81
N LYS A 65 9.37 1.49 12.64
CA LYS A 65 10.83 1.44 12.39
C LYS A 65 11.26 2.06 11.05
N LEU A 66 10.39 2.84 10.39
CA LEU A 66 10.69 3.49 9.11
C LEU A 66 11.17 4.92 9.33
N GLN A 67 12.24 5.28 8.64
CA GLN A 67 12.78 6.64 8.57
C GLN A 67 12.04 7.48 7.53
N GLU A 68 12.08 8.81 7.69
CA GLU A 68 11.44 9.79 6.79
C GLU A 68 9.96 9.46 6.53
N LEU A 69 9.25 9.09 7.60
CA LEU A 69 7.88 8.61 7.54
C LEU A 69 6.93 9.71 7.04
N LYS A 70 6.12 9.37 6.04
CA LYS A 70 5.02 10.20 5.54
C LYS A 70 3.74 9.36 5.50
N PHE A 71 2.72 9.81 6.21
CA PHE A 71 1.40 9.19 6.22
C PHE A 71 0.56 9.66 5.04
N PHE A 72 -0.23 8.76 4.44
CA PHE A 72 -1.19 9.09 3.38
C PHE A 72 -2.63 8.95 3.85
N ALA A 73 -3.03 7.76 4.28
CA ALA A 73 -4.41 7.46 4.65
C ALA A 73 -4.55 6.16 5.43
N PHE A 74 -5.75 5.95 5.97
CA PHE A 74 -6.21 4.65 6.43
C PHE A 74 -7.01 3.94 5.33
N LEU A 75 -6.80 2.64 5.18
CA LEU A 75 -7.64 1.77 4.37
C LEU A 75 -8.42 0.84 5.31
N ARG A 76 -9.75 0.88 5.20
CA ARG A 76 -10.64 0.09 6.05
C ARG A 76 -10.94 -1.27 5.43
N THR A 77 -10.93 -2.28 6.28
CA THR A 77 -11.52 -3.58 5.94
C THR A 77 -13.04 -3.45 5.75
N PRO A 78 -13.68 -4.35 4.99
CA PRO A 78 -15.15 -4.37 4.84
C PRO A 78 -15.88 -4.38 6.19
N ASP A 79 -15.33 -5.08 7.18
CA ASP A 79 -15.87 -5.19 8.55
C ASP A 79 -15.65 -3.93 9.40
N LYS A 80 -14.83 -2.98 8.93
CA LYS A 80 -14.46 -1.70 9.60
C LYS A 80 -13.81 -1.84 10.98
N LYS A 81 -13.53 -3.07 11.45
CA LYS A 81 -12.86 -3.33 12.73
C LYS A 81 -11.35 -3.15 12.65
N ILE A 82 -10.78 -3.53 11.51
CA ILE A 82 -9.33 -3.47 11.25
C ILE A 82 -9.09 -2.43 10.16
N TRP A 83 -8.02 -1.67 10.33
CA TRP A 83 -7.56 -0.71 9.35
C TRP A 83 -6.07 -0.89 9.07
N TYR A 84 -5.66 -0.43 7.90
CA TYR A 84 -4.29 -0.44 7.44
C TYR A 84 -3.83 1.00 7.25
N ALA A 85 -2.71 1.38 7.87
CA ALA A 85 -2.07 2.66 7.59
C ALA A 85 -1.24 2.54 6.30
N LEU A 86 -1.54 3.38 5.33
CA LEU A 86 -0.73 3.58 4.14
C LEU A 86 0.29 4.68 4.39
N VAL A 87 1.56 4.29 4.41
CA VAL A 87 2.68 5.19 4.68
C VAL A 87 3.77 5.04 3.63
N SER A 88 4.62 6.06 3.48
CA SER A 88 5.92 5.92 2.83
C SER A 88 7.04 6.16 3.82
N GLY A 89 8.16 5.47 3.61
CA GLY A 89 9.37 5.66 4.41
C GLY A 89 10.55 4.90 3.83
N ARG A 90 11.69 5.00 4.51
CA ARG A 90 12.89 4.19 4.26
C ARG A 90 13.08 3.21 5.43
N PRO A 91 13.56 1.99 5.20
CA PRO A 91 13.79 1.04 6.28
C PRO A 91 15.05 1.36 7.12
N CYS A 92 15.93 2.23 6.63
CA CYS A 92 17.20 2.60 7.26
C CYS A 92 17.58 4.04 6.92
N THR A 93 18.42 4.66 7.75
CA THR A 93 18.81 6.07 7.63
C THR A 93 19.80 6.30 6.49
N ASP A 94 20.83 5.46 6.39
CA ASP A 94 21.97 5.67 5.46
C ASP A 94 22.01 4.66 4.30
N CYS A 95 20.91 3.95 4.06
CA CYS A 95 20.89 2.97 2.99
C CYS A 95 20.55 3.58 1.63
N ILE A 96 21.11 2.97 0.59
CA ILE A 96 20.85 3.29 -0.83
C ILE A 96 19.41 2.92 -1.22
N GLN A 97 18.70 2.20 -0.36
CA GLN A 97 17.32 1.78 -0.61
C GLN A 97 16.41 3.01 -0.69
N GLU A 98 15.62 3.03 -1.75
CA GLU A 98 14.70 4.14 -2.01
C GLU A 98 13.51 4.11 -1.04
N LYS A 99 12.73 5.19 -1.07
CA LYS A 99 11.45 5.22 -0.36
C LYS A 99 10.49 4.21 -0.96
N HIS A 100 9.89 3.40 -0.10
CA HIS A 100 8.82 2.46 -0.47
C HIS A 100 7.49 2.91 0.14
N LEU A 101 6.41 2.33 -0.37
CA LEU A 101 5.11 2.40 0.27
C LEU A 101 4.94 1.18 1.17
N TYR A 102 4.26 1.35 2.29
CA TYR A 102 3.99 0.29 3.24
C TYR A 102 2.53 0.36 3.65
N LEU A 103 1.88 -0.80 3.66
CA LEU A 103 0.59 -0.99 4.30
C LEU A 103 0.81 -1.73 5.62
N ILE A 104 0.53 -1.05 6.72
CA ILE A 104 0.77 -1.57 8.06
C ILE A 104 -0.57 -1.82 8.74
N ARG A 105 -0.81 -3.07 9.15
CA ARG A 105 -2.01 -3.46 9.89
C ARG A 105 -1.95 -2.94 11.32
N SER A 106 -3.05 -2.38 11.82
CA SER A 106 -3.16 -1.81 13.18
C SER A 106 -2.94 -2.80 14.33
N ASP A 107 -3.37 -4.06 14.15
CA ASP A 107 -3.41 -5.07 15.23
C ASP A 107 -2.07 -5.80 15.44
N ARG A 108 -1.49 -6.33 14.35
CA ARG A 108 -0.33 -7.24 14.42
C ARG A 108 0.97 -6.65 13.88
N GLY A 109 0.95 -5.39 13.43
CA GLY A 109 2.11 -4.77 12.78
C GLY A 109 2.58 -5.51 11.52
N LYS A 110 1.74 -6.35 10.89
CA LYS A 110 2.10 -6.99 9.61
C LYS A 110 2.29 -5.87 8.57
N VAL A 111 3.50 -5.79 8.04
CA VAL A 111 3.89 -4.80 7.04
C VAL A 111 3.89 -5.47 5.67
N THR A 112 3.16 -4.87 4.73
CA THR A 112 3.22 -5.24 3.31
C THR A 112 3.94 -4.13 2.56
N GLN A 113 5.06 -4.46 1.92
CA GLN A 113 5.86 -3.51 1.16
C GLN A 113 5.32 -3.40 -0.28
N LEU A 114 5.12 -2.16 -0.72
CA LEU A 114 4.61 -1.82 -2.03
C LEU A 114 5.63 -0.94 -2.78
N VAL A 115 5.59 -1.03 -4.11
CA VAL A 115 6.44 -0.23 -4.98
C VAL A 115 5.93 1.21 -5.03
N TYR A 116 6.81 2.19 -4.79
CA TYR A 116 6.45 3.61 -4.89
C TYR A 116 6.16 3.99 -6.37
N PRO A 117 5.07 4.72 -6.67
CA PRO A 117 4.67 5.02 -8.04
C PRO A 117 5.62 5.98 -8.76
N GLY A 118 5.51 6.03 -10.09
CA GLY A 118 6.29 6.90 -10.96
C GLY A 118 7.04 6.12 -12.04
N ARG A 119 8.19 6.65 -12.46
CA ARG A 119 8.95 6.14 -13.62
C ARG A 119 10.32 5.64 -13.24
N ILE A 120 10.70 4.48 -13.77
CA ILE A 120 12.07 3.96 -13.71
C ILE A 120 12.67 4.07 -15.11
N LEU A 121 13.79 4.77 -15.20
CA LEU A 121 14.54 4.98 -16.43
C LEU A 121 15.83 4.16 -16.43
N GLU A 122 16.18 3.61 -17.58
CA GLU A 122 17.48 2.97 -17.77
C GLU A 122 18.61 4.04 -17.76
N PRO A 123 19.70 3.86 -17.00
CA PRO A 123 20.74 4.87 -16.82
C PRO A 123 21.41 5.29 -18.12
N LYS A 124 21.66 4.33 -19.02
CA LYS A 124 22.38 4.56 -20.28
C LYS A 124 21.49 5.14 -21.37
N THR A 125 20.33 4.52 -21.61
CA THR A 125 19.47 4.87 -22.75
C THR A 125 18.39 5.90 -22.39
N ARG A 126 18.16 6.14 -21.08
CA ARG A 126 17.02 6.89 -20.54
C ARG A 126 15.66 6.34 -20.99
N GLN A 127 15.61 5.11 -21.49
CA GLN A 127 14.36 4.46 -21.85
C GLN A 127 13.57 4.12 -20.58
N VAL A 128 12.24 4.29 -20.66
CA VAL A 128 11.34 3.92 -19.58
C VAL A 128 11.28 2.40 -19.48
N VAL A 129 11.69 1.88 -18.32
CA VAL A 129 11.61 0.45 -17.98
C VAL A 129 10.32 0.16 -17.22
N TYR A 130 9.87 1.13 -16.41
CA TYR A 130 8.66 1.02 -15.62
C TYR A 130 7.96 2.38 -15.54
N ASP A 131 6.65 2.43 -15.73
CA ASP A 131 5.80 3.62 -15.59
C ASP A 131 4.57 3.24 -14.79
N SER A 132 4.29 3.95 -13.70
CA SER A 132 3.20 3.60 -12.80
C SER A 132 2.54 4.81 -12.17
N ARG A 133 1.24 4.67 -11.88
CA ARG A 133 0.42 5.62 -11.13
C ARG A 133 -0.37 4.86 -10.08
N ALA A 134 -0.28 5.30 -8.83
CA ALA A 134 -0.98 4.66 -7.72
C ALA A 134 -2.07 5.57 -7.16
N PHE A 135 -3.17 4.94 -6.76
CA PHE A 135 -4.33 5.59 -6.18
C PHE A 135 -4.81 4.81 -4.96
N PHE A 136 -5.44 5.50 -4.01
CA PHE A 136 -6.02 4.88 -2.83
C PHE A 136 -7.40 5.46 -2.48
N GLY A 137 -8.20 4.69 -1.74
CA GLY A 137 -9.57 5.03 -1.37
C GLY A 137 -10.60 4.26 -2.20
N ARG A 138 -11.77 4.84 -2.48
CA ARG A 138 -12.86 4.17 -3.22
C ARG A 138 -12.67 4.30 -4.73
N CYS A 139 -11.61 3.68 -5.23
CA CYS A 139 -11.09 3.88 -6.58
C CYS A 139 -11.70 2.96 -7.66
N MET A 140 -12.40 1.88 -7.29
CA MET A 140 -12.91 0.86 -8.21
C MET A 140 -14.42 0.63 -8.04
N PRO A 141 -15.24 0.65 -9.11
CA PRO A 141 -16.63 0.16 -9.06
C PRO A 141 -16.68 -1.38 -9.15
N PRO A 142 -17.73 -2.06 -8.63
CA PRO A 142 -18.87 -1.54 -7.86
C PRO A 142 -18.60 -1.44 -6.36
N ALA A 143 -17.40 -1.82 -5.90
CA ALA A 143 -17.09 -1.90 -4.48
C ALA A 143 -17.03 -0.50 -3.84
N ASP A 144 -17.82 -0.29 -2.79
CA ASP A 144 -17.66 0.84 -1.87
C ASP A 144 -16.45 0.66 -0.92
N GLU A 145 -15.68 -0.40 -1.14
CA GLU A 145 -14.47 -0.74 -0.41
C GLU A 145 -13.32 0.21 -0.75
N GLU A 146 -12.48 0.45 0.26
CA GLU A 146 -11.25 1.21 0.11
C GLU A 146 -10.15 0.29 -0.38
N VAL A 147 -9.53 0.64 -1.50
CA VAL A 147 -8.49 -0.16 -2.15
C VAL A 147 -7.27 0.69 -2.43
N TYR A 148 -6.11 0.04 -2.48
CA TYR A 148 -4.91 0.60 -3.10
C TYR A 148 -4.78 0.00 -4.50
N ILE A 149 -4.71 0.83 -5.53
CA ILE A 149 -4.66 0.39 -6.93
C ILE A 149 -3.48 1.04 -7.64
N VAL A 150 -2.71 0.25 -8.37
CA VAL A 150 -1.56 0.71 -9.17
C VAL A 150 -1.79 0.33 -10.62
N PHE A 151 -1.86 1.34 -11.48
CA PHE A 151 -1.78 1.15 -12.92
C PHE A 151 -0.31 1.19 -13.30
N GLN A 152 0.24 0.08 -13.78
CA GLN A 152 1.66 -0.04 -14.08
C GLN A 152 1.90 -0.53 -15.51
N LYS A 153 3.03 -0.16 -16.05
CA LYS A 153 3.53 -0.55 -17.36
C LYS A 153 4.99 -0.94 -17.20
N GLU A 154 5.30 -2.21 -17.42
CA GLU A 154 6.64 -2.76 -17.20
C GLU A 154 7.24 -3.30 -18.49
N ARG A 155 8.53 -3.08 -18.69
CA ARG A 155 9.29 -3.69 -19.79
C ARG A 155 9.67 -5.12 -19.43
N VAL A 156 8.89 -6.07 -19.92
CA VAL A 156 9.21 -7.50 -19.80
C VAL A 156 10.33 -7.86 -20.79
N ASP A 157 11.29 -8.66 -20.33
CA ASP A 157 12.53 -9.00 -21.06
C ASP A 157 12.26 -9.40 -22.53
N ARG A 158 13.17 -8.96 -23.41
CA ARG A 158 13.16 -9.13 -24.88
C ARG A 158 12.04 -8.43 -25.64
N ARG A 159 11.04 -7.84 -24.97
CA ARG A 159 9.97 -7.09 -25.66
C ARG A 159 10.34 -5.62 -25.81
N ARG A 160 9.94 -5.05 -26.96
CA ARG A 160 10.13 -3.62 -27.26
C ARG A 160 9.09 -2.73 -26.58
N SER A 161 7.90 -3.26 -26.29
CA SER A 161 6.78 -2.52 -25.71
C SER A 161 6.63 -2.79 -24.22
N LEU A 162 6.21 -1.76 -23.46
CA LEU A 162 5.78 -1.92 -22.08
C LEU A 162 4.48 -2.75 -22.01
N GLN A 163 4.42 -3.71 -21.10
CA GLN A 163 3.22 -4.47 -20.78
C GLN A 163 2.45 -3.78 -19.68
N ALA A 164 1.18 -3.46 -19.92
CA ALA A 164 0.32 -2.87 -18.93
C ALA A 164 -0.27 -3.94 -18.00
N SER A 165 -0.26 -3.68 -16.71
CA SER A 165 -0.94 -4.47 -15.69
C SER A 165 -1.51 -3.54 -14.61
N VAL A 166 -2.45 -4.06 -13.81
CA VAL A 166 -3.04 -3.32 -12.70
C VAL A 166 -2.96 -4.17 -11.44
N LEU A 167 -2.21 -3.68 -10.46
CA LEU A 167 -2.16 -4.29 -9.13
C LEU A 167 -3.27 -3.69 -8.26
N VAL A 168 -4.07 -4.54 -7.63
CA VAL A 168 -5.11 -4.15 -6.68
C VAL A 168 -4.78 -4.80 -5.34
N ALA A 169 -4.57 -4.00 -4.31
CA ALA A 169 -4.38 -4.45 -2.94
C ALA A 169 -5.61 -4.07 -2.11
N MET A 170 -6.35 -5.08 -1.66
CA MET A 170 -7.58 -4.91 -0.88
C MET A 170 -7.32 -5.30 0.58
N PRO A 171 -7.70 -4.47 1.56
CA PRO A 171 -7.53 -4.78 2.97
C PRO A 171 -8.49 -5.92 3.39
N GLY A 172 -7.95 -7.12 3.62
CA GLY A 172 -8.69 -8.25 4.20
C GLY A 172 -8.65 -8.25 5.73
N THR A 173 -9.40 -9.15 6.36
CA THR A 173 -9.43 -9.33 7.81
C THR A 173 -8.10 -9.87 8.36
N ASP A 174 -7.48 -10.79 7.63
CA ASP A 174 -6.25 -11.47 8.06
C ASP A 174 -4.99 -10.90 7.39
N MET A 175 -5.09 -10.63 6.10
CA MET A 175 -3.99 -10.17 5.26
C MET A 175 -4.50 -9.30 4.13
N ILE A 176 -3.59 -8.61 3.46
CA ILE A 176 -3.90 -7.83 2.27
C ILE A 176 -4.05 -8.80 1.10
N HIS A 177 -5.16 -8.69 0.39
CA HIS A 177 -5.42 -9.47 -0.82
C HIS A 177 -4.88 -8.70 -2.01
N GLU A 178 -3.72 -9.13 -2.49
CA GLU A 178 -3.09 -8.60 -3.70
C GLU A 178 -3.59 -9.37 -4.92
N LYS A 179 -4.03 -8.63 -5.94
CA LYS A 179 -4.49 -9.17 -7.21
C LYS A 179 -3.83 -8.42 -8.35
N LEU A 180 -3.00 -9.10 -9.12
CA LEU A 180 -2.44 -8.59 -10.37
C LEU A 180 -3.39 -8.91 -11.53
N ILE A 181 -3.84 -7.88 -12.23
CA ILE A 181 -4.73 -7.98 -13.39
C ILE A 181 -3.91 -7.67 -14.64
N GLU A 182 -3.70 -8.67 -15.49
CA GLU A 182 -2.97 -8.53 -16.75
C GLU A 182 -3.90 -8.54 -17.98
N ARG A 183 -5.12 -9.05 -17.82
CA ARG A 183 -6.14 -9.17 -18.88
C ARG A 183 -7.39 -8.43 -18.47
N ARG A 184 -8.09 -7.84 -19.45
CA ARG A 184 -9.30 -7.00 -19.24
C ARG A 184 -9.03 -5.90 -18.21
N LEU A 185 -8.00 -5.11 -18.47
CA LEU A 185 -7.53 -4.07 -17.56
C LEU A 185 -8.66 -3.06 -17.27
N PRO A 186 -8.86 -2.65 -16.02
CA PRO A 186 -9.75 -1.54 -15.71
C PRO A 186 -9.25 -0.27 -16.41
N ASN A 187 -10.17 0.60 -16.83
CA ASN A 187 -9.80 1.85 -17.46
C ASN A 187 -9.45 2.91 -16.40
N ILE A 188 -8.22 3.43 -16.45
CA ILE A 188 -7.73 4.47 -15.53
C ILE A 188 -8.63 5.73 -15.51
N ASN A 189 -9.32 6.04 -16.61
CA ASN A 189 -10.20 7.20 -16.69
C ASN A 189 -11.35 7.13 -15.67
N HIS A 190 -11.84 5.94 -15.33
CA HIS A 190 -12.85 5.77 -14.28
C HIS A 190 -12.29 6.11 -12.90
N THR A 191 -11.05 5.71 -12.62
CA THR A 191 -10.35 6.05 -11.37
C THR A 191 -10.11 7.56 -11.29
N LEU A 192 -9.64 8.19 -12.39
CA LEU A 192 -9.45 9.65 -12.46
C LEU A 192 -10.77 10.42 -12.26
N ALA A 193 -11.89 9.91 -12.77
CA ALA A 193 -13.21 10.50 -12.51
C ALA A 193 -13.57 10.46 -11.01
N ARG A 194 -13.19 9.39 -10.30
CA ARG A 194 -13.38 9.27 -8.83
C ARG A 194 -12.44 10.18 -8.05
N VAL A 195 -11.22 10.40 -8.54
CA VAL A 195 -10.29 11.41 -7.98
C VAL A 195 -10.91 12.80 -8.06
N LYS A 196 -11.48 13.18 -9.21
CA LYS A 196 -12.20 14.47 -9.36
C LYS A 196 -13.38 14.62 -8.40
N ARG A 197 -14.03 13.50 -8.04
CA ARG A 197 -15.13 13.46 -7.06
C ARG A 197 -14.67 13.35 -5.60
N LYS A 198 -13.36 13.40 -5.34
CA LYS A 198 -12.75 13.27 -4.00
C LYS A 198 -13.09 11.94 -3.29
N GLN A 199 -13.37 10.88 -4.05
CA GLN A 199 -13.63 9.53 -3.52
C GLN A 199 -12.37 8.66 -3.50
N CYS A 200 -11.35 9.08 -4.24
CA CYS A 200 -10.09 8.40 -4.45
C CYS A 200 -9.00 9.48 -4.52
N TRP A 201 -7.78 9.15 -4.13
CA TRP A 201 -6.66 10.08 -4.12
C TRP A 201 -5.48 9.48 -4.87
N GLU A 202 -4.76 10.32 -5.61
CA GLU A 202 -3.56 9.92 -6.32
C GLU A 202 -2.32 10.14 -5.43
N ILE A 203 -1.42 9.17 -5.44
CA ILE A 203 -0.10 9.31 -4.82
C ILE A 203 0.85 9.86 -5.88
N GLU A 204 1.48 10.99 -5.56
CA GLU A 204 2.47 11.61 -6.43
C GLU A 204 3.63 10.65 -6.72
N GLY A 205 3.83 10.37 -8.01
CA GLY A 205 4.90 9.52 -8.50
C GLY A 205 6.25 10.23 -8.57
N ARG A 206 7.33 9.45 -8.61
CA ARG A 206 8.71 9.96 -8.71
C ARG A 206 9.44 9.35 -9.89
N ASN A 207 10.34 10.13 -10.49
CA ASN A 207 11.24 9.64 -11.53
C ASN A 207 12.53 9.16 -10.87
N ARG A 208 12.92 7.92 -11.14
CA ARG A 208 14.13 7.27 -10.63
C ARG A 208 14.89 6.57 -11.74
N LEU A 209 16.18 6.38 -11.51
CA LEU A 209 17.03 5.57 -12.39
C LEU A 209 17.03 4.14 -11.85
N ILE A 210 17.07 3.15 -12.75
CA ILE A 210 17.30 1.77 -12.29
C ILE A 210 18.63 1.73 -11.54
N LEU A 211 18.67 1.07 -10.38
CA LEU A 211 19.94 0.88 -9.68
C LEU A 211 20.83 0.06 -10.61
N ALA A 212 21.96 0.63 -11.01
CA ALA A 212 22.87 0.03 -11.99
C ALA A 212 23.53 -1.24 -11.48
N LYS A 213 23.31 -1.62 -10.22
CA LYS A 213 23.80 -2.88 -9.65
C LYS A 213 22.95 -4.00 -10.25
N PRO A 214 23.49 -4.79 -11.20
CA PRO A 214 22.80 -5.97 -11.64
C PRO A 214 22.59 -6.84 -10.40
N LEU A 215 21.43 -7.48 -10.27
CA LEU A 215 21.35 -8.68 -9.46
C LEU A 215 22.45 -9.59 -10.01
N ASP A 216 23.50 -9.84 -9.23
CA ASP A 216 24.55 -10.76 -9.61
C ASP A 216 23.92 -12.15 -9.58
N LEU A 217 23.25 -12.49 -10.69
CA LEU A 217 22.59 -13.79 -10.90
C LEU A 217 23.61 -14.88 -11.19
N ASN A 218 24.91 -14.56 -11.16
CA ASN A 218 25.91 -15.60 -11.09
C ASN A 218 25.75 -16.26 -9.72
N PRO A 219 25.29 -17.53 -9.65
CA PRO A 219 25.45 -18.27 -8.42
C PRO A 219 26.94 -18.17 -8.06
N ARG A 220 27.25 -17.85 -6.80
CA ARG A 220 28.62 -17.93 -6.26
C ARG A 220 29.09 -19.39 -6.40
N ARG A 221 29.53 -19.78 -7.61
CA ARG A 221 30.28 -21.00 -7.88
C ARG A 221 31.60 -20.84 -7.15
N GLY A 222 31.64 -21.31 -5.91
CA GLY A 222 32.76 -21.11 -5.00
C GLY A 222 32.44 -21.27 -3.53
N MET A 223 31.17 -21.27 -3.12
CA MET A 223 30.77 -21.91 -1.84
C MET A 223 30.65 -23.41 -2.08
N ALA A 224 31.78 -24.03 -2.36
CA ALA A 224 31.94 -25.45 -2.09
C ALA A 224 32.01 -25.57 -0.57
N ASP A 225 30.96 -26.13 0.02
CA ASP A 225 30.99 -27.07 1.14
C ASP A 225 32.36 -27.22 1.82
N ASN A 226 32.70 -26.23 2.64
CA ASN A 226 33.72 -26.37 3.68
C ASN A 226 33.04 -26.13 5.05
N ASP A 227 31.83 -26.67 5.19
CA ASP A 227 31.35 -27.16 6.48
C ASP A 227 32.18 -28.42 6.79
N LYS A 228 33.46 -28.20 7.11
CA LYS A 228 34.22 -29.17 7.88
C LYS A 228 33.79 -28.97 9.31
N ASP A 229 33.03 -29.93 9.79
CA ASP A 229 32.98 -30.34 11.18
C ASP A 229 34.43 -30.55 11.68
N ASP A 230 35.08 -29.47 12.13
CA ASP A 230 36.26 -29.57 12.99
C ASP A 230 35.77 -29.37 14.43
N ASP A 231 35.27 -30.48 14.98
CA ASP A 231 35.37 -30.78 16.39
C ASP A 231 36.86 -30.71 16.78
N ASP A 232 37.28 -29.63 17.45
CA ASP A 232 38.52 -29.67 18.23
C ASP A 232 38.35 -28.88 19.53
N GLU A 233 38.32 -29.65 20.61
CA GLU A 233 38.50 -29.26 21.99
C GLU A 233 39.90 -28.66 22.21
N ASN A 234 40.04 -27.86 23.28
CA ASN A 234 41.30 -27.31 23.83
C ASN A 234 41.97 -26.19 22.99
N ASP A 235 42.56 -25.13 23.53
CA ASP A 235 43.29 -25.01 24.80
C ASP A 235 43.38 -23.53 25.27
N GLU A 236 43.44 -23.41 26.58
CA GLU A 236 44.10 -22.42 27.45
C GLU A 236 44.56 -21.02 26.95
N LYS A 237 44.11 -20.02 27.73
CA LYS A 237 44.86 -18.91 28.34
C LYS A 237 46.14 -18.41 27.62
N LYS A 238 46.12 -17.11 27.28
CA LYS A 238 47.24 -16.23 27.64
C LYS A 238 46.82 -14.77 27.80
N GLU A 239 46.82 -14.34 29.06
CA GLU A 239 47.09 -12.96 29.44
C GLU A 239 48.44 -12.53 28.87
N THR A 240 48.51 -11.35 28.27
CA THR A 240 49.74 -10.55 28.33
C THR A 240 49.38 -9.06 28.34
N GLN A 241 49.55 -8.48 29.52
CA GLN A 241 49.72 -7.04 29.73
C GLN A 241 51.05 -6.58 29.09
N ALA A 242 51.03 -5.46 28.38
CA ALA A 242 52.16 -4.55 28.18
C ALA A 242 51.57 -3.26 27.60
N GLN A 243 51.17 -2.28 28.40
CA GLN A 243 52.06 -1.30 29.03
C GLN A 243 52.97 -0.62 28.00
N LYS A 244 52.52 0.54 27.50
CA LYS A 244 53.42 1.56 26.96
C LYS A 244 52.93 2.93 27.40
N ASP A 245 53.46 3.33 28.54
CA ASP A 245 53.44 4.67 29.10
C ASP A 245 54.21 5.65 28.21
N MET A 246 53.60 6.84 28.06
CA MET A 246 54.22 8.18 28.17
C MET A 246 55.21 8.66 27.06
N PRO A 247 55.61 9.95 27.03
CA PRO A 247 54.80 11.15 26.80
C PRO A 247 55.55 12.22 25.95
N SER A 248 54.95 13.43 25.88
CA SER A 248 55.59 14.77 25.84
C SER A 248 56.51 15.14 24.66
N GLN A 249 56.08 16.10 23.84
CA GLN A 249 56.52 17.52 23.86
C GLN A 249 57.91 17.77 23.29
N GLN A 250 57.96 18.63 22.26
CA GLN A 250 58.76 19.86 22.12
C GLN A 250 58.53 20.35 20.68
N GLU A 251 57.84 21.48 20.52
CA GLU A 251 58.43 22.82 20.23
C GLU A 251 59.02 22.94 18.82
#